data_AF-A0A444Z334-F1
#
_entry.id   AF-A0A444Z334-F1
#
_cell.length_a   1.000
_cell.length_b   1.000
_cell.length_c   1.000
_cell.angle_alpha   90.00
_cell.angle_beta   90.00
_cell.angle_gamma   90.00
#
_symmetry.space_group_name_H-M   'P 1'
#
loop_
_entity.id
_entity.type
_entity.pdbx_description
1 polymer ?
#
loop_
_entity_poly.entity_id
_entity_poly.type
_entity_poly.pdbx_seq_one_letter_code
_entity_poly.pdbx_strand_id
1 'polypeptide(L)'
;MRLSLGENNIQELRNFVKWLLKFGDTTDGKSIVHIPSAILVKNSEIVLDDLIDFVYPDMLFNLSIENYFKDKAILAPTLDCVTDVNNKMRVTWTRKSIKGEC
;
A
#
# COMPACT_ATOMS: atom_id res chain seq x y z
N MET A 1 0.92 -1.80 3.30
CA MET A 1 1.75 -2.32 4.42
C MET A 1 1.97 -3.80 4.22
N ARG A 2 3.22 -4.25 4.07
CA ARG A 2 3.56 -5.68 3.90
C ARG A 2 3.85 -6.27 5.28
N LEU A 3 3.03 -7.21 5.73
CA LEU A 3 3.32 -8.01 6.92
C LEU A 3 4.19 -9.18 6.49
N SER A 4 5.51 -9.04 6.60
CA SER A 4 6.44 -10.16 6.46
C SER A 4 6.46 -10.90 7.79
N LEU A 5 5.85 -12.09 7.83
CA LEU A 5 5.86 -12.95 9.01
C LEU A 5 7.24 -13.60 9.15
N GLY A 6 8.21 -12.86 9.68
CA GLY A 6 9.45 -13.44 10.19
C GLY A 6 9.19 -14.10 11.55
N GLU A 7 9.81 -15.24 11.82
CA GLU A 7 9.48 -16.14 12.95
C GLU A 7 9.55 -15.52 14.37
N ASN A 8 9.99 -14.27 14.54
CA ASN A 8 10.35 -13.73 15.86
C ASN A 8 9.75 -12.35 16.22
N ASN A 9 8.57 -11.95 15.73
CA ASN A 9 8.01 -10.65 16.17
C ASN A 9 6.50 -10.60 16.43
N ILE A 10 6.01 -11.57 17.22
CA ILE A 10 4.60 -11.62 17.70
C ILE A 10 4.19 -10.33 18.42
N GLN A 11 5.12 -9.65 19.12
CA GLN A 11 4.82 -8.42 19.84
C GLN A 11 4.58 -7.24 18.90
N GLU A 12 5.36 -7.10 17.83
CA GLU A 12 5.10 -6.10 16.77
C GLU A 12 3.78 -6.37 16.08
N LEU A 13 3.47 -7.62 15.75
CA LEU A 13 2.19 -8.00 15.17
C LEU A 13 1.02 -7.64 16.11
N ARG A 14 1.13 -7.94 17.41
CA ARG A 14 0.12 -7.54 18.40
C ARG A 14 -0.03 -6.03 18.50
N ASN A 15 1.06 -5.28 18.49
CA ASN A 15 1.04 -3.82 18.52
C ASN A 15 0.37 -3.26 17.25
N PHE A 16 0.66 -3.85 16.11
CA PHE A 16 0.03 -3.49 14.84
C PHE A 16 -1.47 -3.80 14.82
N VAL A 17 -1.89 -4.99 15.24
CA VAL A 17 -3.31 -5.36 15.31
C VAL A 17 -4.07 -4.46 16.30
N LYS A 18 -3.47 -4.14 17.46
CA LYS A 18 -4.03 -3.16 18.40
C LYS A 18 -4.14 -1.76 17.81
N TRP A 19 -3.18 -1.33 17.00
CA TRP A 19 -3.24 -0.07 16.27
C TRP A 19 -4.36 -0.07 15.21
N LEU A 20 -4.52 -1.18 14.46
CA LEU A 20 -5.62 -1.37 13.51
C LEU A 20 -7.01 -1.33 14.19
N LEU A 21 -7.15 -1.94 15.37
CA LEU A 21 -8.41 -1.94 16.13
C LEU A 21 -8.88 -0.53 16.49
N LYS A 22 -7.96 0.43 16.68
CA LYS A 22 -8.32 1.85 16.91
C LYS A 22 -9.01 2.53 15.74
N PHE A 23 -8.95 1.96 14.54
CA PHE A 23 -9.71 2.46 13.39
C PHE A 23 -11.20 2.06 13.43
N GLY A 24 -11.54 0.97 14.13
CA GLY A 24 -12.90 0.43 14.17
C GLY A 24 -13.73 0.85 15.38
N ASP A 25 -13.09 1.35 16.45
CA ASP A 25 -13.73 1.56 17.77
C ASP A 25 -14.14 3.03 18.04
N THR A 26 -14.41 3.82 16.99
CA THR A 26 -14.86 5.20 17.17
C THR A 26 -16.36 5.32 17.06
N THR A 27 -17.00 5.58 18.21
CA THR A 27 -18.43 5.87 18.31
C THR A 27 -18.85 7.19 17.66
N ASP A 28 -17.89 8.07 17.34
CA ASP A 28 -18.11 9.40 16.75
C ASP A 28 -17.57 9.53 15.31
N GLY A 29 -17.01 8.45 14.75
CA GLY A 29 -16.42 8.43 13.41
C GLY A 29 -15.14 9.26 13.26
N LYS A 30 -14.51 9.72 14.36
CA LYS A 30 -13.30 10.53 14.31
C LYS A 30 -12.20 9.96 15.20
N SER A 31 -11.38 9.09 14.63
CA SER A 31 -10.15 8.61 15.28
C SER A 31 -8.94 9.41 14.79
N ILE A 32 -8.21 10.06 15.70
CA ILE A 32 -6.88 10.58 15.40
C ILE A 32 -5.89 9.41 15.49
N VAL A 33 -5.37 8.99 14.34
CA VAL A 33 -4.39 7.90 14.29
C VAL A 33 -3.01 8.45 13.99
N HIS A 34 -2.08 8.22 14.90
CA HIS A 34 -0.65 8.45 14.65
C HIS A 34 -0.11 7.32 13.77
N ILE A 35 0.32 7.66 12.55
CA ILE A 35 1.02 6.73 11.66
C ILE A 35 2.46 6.60 12.15
N PRO A 36 2.93 5.39 12.50
CA PRO A 36 4.32 5.16 12.88
C PRO A 36 5.29 5.62 11.79
N SER A 37 6.36 6.32 12.16
CA SER A 37 7.35 6.83 11.20
C SER A 37 8.01 5.73 10.36
N ALA A 38 8.09 4.51 10.91
CA ALA A 38 8.62 3.34 10.21
C ALA A 38 7.79 2.89 9.00
N ILE A 39 6.50 3.25 8.95
CA ILE A 39 5.60 2.93 7.83
C ILE A 39 5.14 4.18 7.07
N LEU A 40 5.63 5.36 7.47
CA LEU A 40 5.28 6.63 6.85
C LEU A 40 6.14 6.84 5.61
N VAL A 41 5.49 6.89 4.44
CA VAL A 41 6.14 7.39 3.23
C VAL A 41 6.23 8.90 3.34
N LYS A 42 7.45 9.46 3.33
CA LYS A 42 7.68 10.90 3.45
C LYS A 42 7.16 11.62 2.19
N ASN A 43 6.54 12.78 2.37
CA ASN A 43 6.05 13.61 1.26
C ASN A 43 7.17 13.90 0.24
N SER A 44 6.96 13.47 -0.98
CA SER A 44 7.72 13.76 -2.20
C SER A 44 6.72 14.01 -3.34
N GLU A 45 7.13 14.69 -4.41
CA GLU A 45 6.28 14.89 -5.60
C GLU A 45 5.95 13.57 -6.34
N ILE A 46 6.64 12.48 -5.97
CA ILE A 46 6.59 11.16 -6.62
C ILE A 46 5.90 10.11 -5.70
N VAL A 47 5.35 10.52 -4.54
CA VAL A 47 4.80 9.64 -3.50
C VAL A 47 3.89 8.54 -4.05
N LEU A 48 3.08 8.84 -5.07
CA LEU A 48 2.16 7.84 -5.61
C LEU A 48 2.87 6.78 -6.47
N ASP A 49 3.87 7.15 -7.27
CA ASP A 49 4.68 6.18 -8.02
C ASP A 49 5.50 5.31 -7.06
N ASP A 50 6.13 5.93 -6.06
CA ASP A 50 6.88 5.22 -5.02
C ASP A 50 5.97 4.27 -4.21
N LEU A 51 4.74 4.68 -3.92
CA LEU A 51 3.75 3.85 -3.23
C LEU A 51 3.29 2.66 -4.10
N ILE A 52 3.04 2.90 -5.39
CA ILE A 52 2.66 1.84 -6.34
C ILE A 52 3.80 0.84 -6.46
N ASP A 53 5.05 1.28 -6.64
CA ASP A 53 6.21 0.40 -6.77
C ASP A 53 6.53 -0.32 -5.44
N PHE A 54 6.27 0.32 -4.29
CA PHE A 54 6.39 -0.33 -2.99
C PHE A 54 5.37 -1.47 -2.79
N VAL A 55 4.12 -1.26 -3.19
CA VAL A 55 3.06 -2.28 -3.05
C VAL A 55 3.21 -3.34 -4.13
N TYR A 56 3.46 -2.94 -5.38
CA TYR A 56 3.54 -3.80 -6.56
C TYR A 56 4.95 -3.76 -7.20
N PRO A 57 5.98 -4.31 -6.53
CA PRO A 57 7.34 -4.34 -7.07
C PRO A 57 7.41 -5.21 -8.33
N ASP A 58 8.19 -4.78 -9.32
CA ASP A 58 8.44 -5.54 -10.56
C ASP A 58 7.13 -6.01 -11.24
N MET A 59 6.13 -5.13 -11.25
CA MET A 59 4.75 -5.46 -11.64
C MET A 59 4.65 -6.17 -12.98
N LEU A 60 5.50 -5.84 -13.96
CA LEU A 60 5.52 -6.49 -15.28
C LEU A 60 6.04 -7.93 -15.24
N PHE A 61 7.05 -8.21 -14.41
CA PHE A 61 7.62 -9.55 -14.25
C PHE A 61 6.68 -10.49 -13.50
N ASN A 62 5.86 -9.93 -12.61
CA ASN A 62 5.01 -10.70 -11.71
C ASN A 62 3.58 -10.91 -12.24
N LEU A 63 3.27 -10.52 -13.48
CA LEU A 63 1.93 -10.65 -14.08
C LEU A 63 1.43 -12.08 -14.19
N SER A 64 2.35 -13.01 -14.44
CA SER A 64 2.05 -14.44 -14.56
C SER A 64 1.99 -15.16 -13.21
N ILE A 65 2.42 -14.50 -12.12
CA ILE A 65 2.40 -15.10 -10.80
C ILE A 65 0.97 -15.12 -10.29
N GLU A 66 0.48 -16.33 -10.02
CA GLU A 66 -0.83 -16.53 -9.44
C GLU A 66 -0.96 -15.75 -8.12
N ASN A 67 -2.08 -15.04 -7.96
CA ASN A 67 -2.41 -14.24 -6.78
C ASN A 67 -1.53 -13.01 -6.51
N TYR A 68 -0.57 -12.66 -7.39
CA TYR A 68 0.29 -11.49 -7.20
C TYR A 68 -0.49 -10.21 -6.86
N PHE A 69 -1.61 -9.96 -7.54
CA PHE A 69 -2.46 -8.80 -7.28
C PHE A 69 -3.46 -9.02 -6.14
N LYS A 70 -3.86 -10.26 -5.85
CA LYS A 70 -4.91 -10.54 -4.85
C LYS A 70 -4.44 -10.31 -3.42
N ASP A 71 -3.15 -10.52 -3.17
CA ASP A 71 -2.56 -10.38 -1.83
C ASP A 71 -2.14 -8.93 -1.50
N LYS A 72 -2.47 -7.98 -2.37
CA LYS A 72 -1.97 -6.61 -2.32
C LYS A 72 -3.11 -5.63 -2.58
N ALA A 73 -3.22 -4.61 -1.72
CA ALA A 73 -4.21 -3.56 -1.89
C ALA A 73 -3.65 -2.20 -1.46
N ILE A 74 -4.03 -1.16 -2.21
CA ILE A 74 -3.88 0.24 -1.80
C ILE A 74 -5.27 0.72 -1.36
N LEU A 75 -5.40 1.08 -0.09
CA LEU A 75 -6.62 1.64 0.46
C LEU A 75 -6.51 3.17 0.44
N ALA A 76 -7.56 3.83 -0.03
CA ALA A 76 -7.65 5.29 -0.07
C ALA A 76 -8.87 5.76 0.74
N PRO A 77 -8.83 6.98 1.32
CA PRO A 77 -9.89 7.46 2.20
C PRO A 77 -11.19 7.81 1.47
N THR A 78 -11.11 8.15 0.18
CA THR A 78 -12.27 8.55 -0.64
C THR A 78 -12.25 7.85 -2.01
N LEU A 79 -13.40 7.81 -2.67
CA LEU A 79 -13.54 7.26 -4.03
C LEU A 79 -12.71 8.04 -5.05
N ASP A 80 -12.62 9.36 -4.90
CA ASP A 80 -11.79 10.20 -5.77
C ASP A 80 -10.31 9.81 -5.65
N CYS A 81 -9.81 9.62 -4.43
CA CYS A 81 -8.44 9.14 -4.22
C CYS A 81 -8.22 7.73 -4.80
N VAL A 82 -9.20 6.82 -4.71
CA VAL A 82 -9.12 5.50 -5.35
C VAL A 82 -9.02 5.65 -6.89
N THR A 83 -9.80 6.58 -7.46
CA THR A 83 -9.80 6.84 -8.89
C THR A 83 -8.45 7.38 -9.36
N ASP A 84 -7.83 8.29 -8.59
CA ASP A 84 -6.50 8.83 -8.87
C ASP A 84 -5.42 7.73 -8.85
N VAL A 85 -5.44 6.88 -7.82
CA VAL A 85 -4.52 5.73 -7.71
C VAL A 85 -4.66 4.80 -8.91
N ASN A 86 -5.90 4.45 -9.29
CA ASN A 86 -6.16 3.55 -10.43
C ASN A 86 -5.70 4.15 -11.76
N ASN A 87 -5.97 5.43 -11.99
CA ASN A 87 -5.53 6.14 -13.18
C ASN A 87 -4.01 6.20 -13.27
N LYS A 88 -3.34 6.46 -12.14
CA LYS A 88 -1.89 6.47 -12.07
C LYS A 88 -1.31 5.08 -12.36
N MET A 89 -1.82 4.02 -11.72
CA MET A 89 -1.39 2.65 -11.98
C MET A 89 -1.50 2.30 -13.46
N ARG A 90 -2.62 2.63 -14.11
CA ARG A 90 -2.82 2.40 -15.55
C ARG A 90 -1.74 3.10 -16.40
N VAL A 91 -1.43 4.36 -16.10
CA VAL A 91 -0.42 5.13 -16.84
C VAL A 91 0.99 4.58 -16.61
N THR A 92 1.34 4.28 -15.36
CA THR A 92 2.65 3.72 -14.99
C THR A 92 2.87 2.37 -15.68
N TRP A 93 1.82 1.54 -15.74
CA TRP A 93 1.87 0.26 -16.45
C TRP A 93 2.13 0.44 -17.95
N THR A 94 1.36 1.29 -18.62
CA THR A 94 1.56 1.59 -20.05
C THR A 94 2.96 2.13 -20.33
N ARG A 95 3.46 3.02 -19.46
CA ARG A 95 4.81 3.60 -19.60
C ARG A 95 5.89 2.53 -19.45
N LYS A 96 5.84 1.68 -18.41
CA LYS A 96 6.81 0.60 -18.20
C LYS A 96 6.79 -0.41 -19.36
N SER A 97 5.60 -0.75 -19.87
CA SER A 97 5.45 -1.66 -21.02
C SER A 97 6.03 -1.09 -22.33
N ILE A 98 5.84 0.21 -22.61
CA ILE A 98 6.35 0.85 -23.83
C ILE A 98 7.88 1.00 -23.79
N LYS A 99 8.44 1.29 -22.62
CA LYS A 99 9.87 1.53 -22.48
C LYS A 99 10.72 0.27 -22.48
N GLY A 100 10.13 -0.91 -22.32
CA GLY A 100 10.89 -2.15 -22.17
C GLY A 100 11.89 -2.09 -21.02
N GLU A 101 11.58 -1.31 -19.98
CA GLU A 101 12.35 -1.26 -18.73
C GLU A 101 12.12 -2.62 -18.03
N CYS A 102 12.92 -3.60 -18.46
CA CYS A 102 13.19 -4.87 -17.80
C CYS A 102 14.23 -4.68 -16.69
#